data_AF-A0A081GQN1-F1
#
_entry.id   AF-A0A081GQN1-F1
#
_cell.length_a   1.000
_cell.length_b   1.000
_cell.length_c   1.000
_cell.angle_alpha   90.00
_cell.angle_beta   90.00
_cell.angle_gamma   90.00
#
_symmetry.space_group_name_H-M   'P 1'
#
loop_
_entity.id
_entity.type
_entity.pdbx_description
1 polymer ?
#
loop_
_entity_poly.entity_id
_entity_poly.type
_entity_poly.pdbx_seq_one_letter_code
_entity_poly.pdbx_strand_id
1 'polypeptide(L)'
;MPWPETSLGSANTDLSRLVAAAADLCRRPLRHAVVPLEADTQAPPGSEALDLCLRLEARTAQGERLPQEDLDLEIYRSGDDVSLTLSWCHGDERPLLWHGKHPVWMDGATGLRSSCPADGLPLEALARRLKALLRPDPD
;
A
#
# COMPACT_ATOMS: atom_id res chain seq x y z
N MET A 1 -2.29 -11.78 -38.98
CA MET A 1 -2.84 -12.15 -37.65
C MET A 1 -2.14 -11.30 -36.61
N PRO A 2 -2.76 -10.25 -36.04
CA PRO A 2 -2.18 -9.56 -34.91
C PRO A 2 -2.42 -10.40 -33.64
N TRP A 3 -1.47 -10.34 -32.72
CA TRP A 3 -1.48 -11.03 -31.43
C TRP A 3 -2.51 -10.38 -30.49
N PRO A 4 -3.08 -11.09 -29.51
CA PRO A 4 -3.92 -10.44 -28.51
C PRO A 4 -3.03 -9.53 -27.66
N GLU A 5 -3.26 -8.23 -27.76
CA GLU A 5 -2.79 -7.25 -26.77
C GLU A 5 -3.50 -7.58 -25.46
N THR A 6 -2.89 -8.45 -24.66
CA THR A 6 -3.38 -8.77 -23.32
C THR A 6 -3.46 -7.47 -22.53
N SER A 7 -4.66 -7.14 -22.11
CA SER A 7 -5.06 -5.90 -21.45
C SER A 7 -4.37 -5.72 -20.08
N LEU A 8 -3.08 -5.37 -20.07
CA LEU A 8 -2.31 -5.03 -18.87
C LEU A 8 -2.90 -3.84 -18.10
N GLY A 9 -3.67 -2.97 -18.76
CA GLY A 9 -4.31 -1.82 -18.12
C GLY A 9 -5.51 -2.13 -17.22
N SER A 10 -6.21 -3.25 -17.43
CA SER A 10 -7.46 -3.55 -16.69
C SER A 10 -7.18 -4.04 -15.28
N ALA A 11 -6.25 -4.98 -15.11
CA ALA A 11 -5.95 -5.58 -13.82
C ALA A 11 -5.37 -4.57 -12.81
N ASN A 12 -4.55 -3.61 -13.28
CA ASN A 12 -3.97 -2.58 -12.43
C ASN A 12 -5.02 -1.54 -11.97
N THR A 13 -5.99 -1.25 -12.85
CA THR A 13 -7.13 -0.37 -12.54
C THR A 13 -8.07 -1.00 -11.50
N ASP A 14 -8.23 -2.33 -11.51
CA ASP A 14 -9.02 -3.05 -10.52
C ASP A 14 -8.35 -3.06 -9.15
N LEU A 15 -7.04 -3.33 -9.10
CA LEU A 15 -6.27 -3.29 -7.85
C LEU A 15 -6.31 -1.89 -7.22
N SER A 16 -6.05 -0.84 -8.00
CA SER A 16 -6.06 0.54 -7.52
C SER A 16 -7.41 0.94 -6.92
N ARG A 17 -8.53 0.50 -7.52
CA ARG A 17 -9.88 0.70 -6.96
C ARG A 17 -10.09 -0.03 -5.65
N LEU A 18 -9.64 -1.29 -5.54
CA LEU A 18 -9.74 -2.06 -4.30
C LEU A 18 -8.92 -1.45 -3.17
N VAL A 19 -7.69 -1.00 -3.46
CA VAL A 19 -6.81 -0.31 -2.51
C VAL A 19 -7.45 1.00 -2.04
N ALA A 20 -7.93 1.84 -2.96
CA ALA A 20 -8.60 3.09 -2.63
C ALA A 20 -9.83 2.86 -1.74
N ALA A 21 -10.67 1.89 -2.09
CA ALA A 21 -11.87 1.55 -1.30
C ALA A 21 -11.53 1.04 0.11
N ALA A 22 -10.46 0.25 0.25
CA ALA A 22 -9.97 -0.19 1.55
C ALA A 22 -9.48 1.01 2.39
N ALA A 23 -8.74 1.93 1.79
CA ALA A 23 -8.23 3.13 2.45
C ALA A 23 -9.36 4.06 2.92
N ASP A 24 -10.34 4.35 2.05
CA ASP A 24 -11.53 5.15 2.38
C ASP A 24 -12.30 4.57 3.57
N LEU A 25 -12.41 3.24 3.64
CA LEU A 25 -13.12 2.59 4.70
C LEU A 25 -12.37 2.66 6.03
N CYS A 26 -11.06 2.46 6.02
CA CYS A 26 -10.23 2.37 7.21
C CYS A 26 -9.83 3.74 7.76
N ARG A 27 -9.71 4.77 6.90
CA ARG A 27 -9.24 6.12 7.25
C ARG A 27 -10.33 7.19 7.08
N ARG A 28 -11.57 6.91 7.50
CA ARG A 28 -12.65 7.90 7.46
C ARG A 28 -12.28 9.16 8.27
N PRO A 29 -12.63 10.37 7.80
CA PRO A 29 -13.49 10.68 6.65
C PRO A 29 -12.74 10.87 5.32
N LEU A 30 -11.46 10.46 5.24
CA LEU A 30 -10.63 10.71 4.07
C LEU A 30 -11.11 9.92 2.84
N ARG A 31 -10.86 10.51 1.67
CA ARG A 31 -11.01 9.89 0.34
C ARG A 31 -9.64 9.69 -0.29
N HIS A 32 -9.45 8.62 -1.04
CA HIS A 32 -8.14 8.29 -1.60
C HIS A 32 -8.18 8.08 -3.11
N ALA A 33 -7.21 8.65 -3.81
CA ALA A 33 -6.80 8.19 -5.13
C ALA A 33 -5.56 7.30 -4.99
N VAL A 34 -5.35 6.38 -5.92
CA VAL A 34 -4.19 5.50 -5.93
C VAL A 34 -3.38 5.76 -7.19
N VAL A 35 -2.10 6.05 -7.02
CA VAL A 35 -1.14 6.31 -8.10
C VAL A 35 -0.08 5.22 -8.05
N PRO A 36 0.02 4.36 -9.06
CA PRO A 36 1.16 3.45 -9.17
C PRO A 36 2.47 4.23 -9.27
N LEU A 37 3.45 3.84 -8.47
CA LEU A 37 4.81 4.32 -8.59
C LEU A 37 5.54 3.33 -9.50
N GLU A 38 6.27 3.83 -10.49
CA GLU A 38 7.12 3.00 -11.34
C GLU A 38 8.11 2.25 -10.44
N ALA A 39 8.11 0.91 -10.51
CA ALA A 39 9.08 0.10 -9.78
C ALA A 39 10.48 0.50 -10.25
N ASP A 40 11.40 0.70 -9.30
CA ASP A 40 12.76 1.07 -9.63
C ASP A 40 13.36 -0.02 -10.53
N THR A 41 13.63 0.32 -11.79
CA THR A 41 14.10 -0.58 -12.85
C THR A 41 15.46 -1.25 -12.54
N GLN A 42 16.04 -1.00 -11.37
CA GLN A 42 17.27 -1.62 -10.88
C GLN A 42 17.08 -2.98 -10.20
N ALA A 43 15.84 -3.48 -10.02
CA ALA A 43 15.62 -4.83 -9.51
C ALA A 43 16.27 -5.88 -10.47
N PRO A 44 17.09 -6.82 -9.95
CA PRO A 44 17.78 -7.78 -10.79
C PRO A 44 16.77 -8.65 -11.57
N PRO A 45 17.03 -8.92 -12.86
CA PRO A 45 16.16 -9.76 -13.68
C PRO A 45 16.06 -11.16 -13.07
N GLY A 46 14.84 -11.60 -12.75
CA GLY A 46 14.55 -12.87 -12.07
C GLY A 46 13.95 -12.73 -10.67
N SER A 47 13.79 -11.51 -10.14
CA SER A 47 12.91 -11.27 -9.00
C SER A 47 11.45 -11.42 -9.43
N GLU A 48 10.81 -12.56 -9.12
CA GLU A 48 9.35 -12.72 -9.22
C GLU A 48 8.59 -11.92 -8.15
N ALA A 49 9.29 -11.17 -7.29
CA ALA A 49 8.68 -10.21 -6.40
C ALA A 49 8.21 -9.02 -7.25
N LEU A 50 6.92 -8.99 -7.55
CA LEU A 50 6.24 -7.75 -7.90
C LEU A 50 6.27 -6.86 -6.66
N ASP A 51 7.37 -6.15 -6.47
CA ASP A 51 7.47 -5.04 -5.54
C ASP A 51 6.56 -3.93 -6.09
N LEU A 52 5.30 -3.96 -5.68
CA LEU A 52 4.29 -2.99 -6.12
C LEU A 52 4.32 -1.81 -5.17
N CYS A 53 4.82 -0.69 -5.66
CA CYS A 53 4.81 0.58 -4.97
C CYS A 53 3.60 1.41 -5.45
N LEU A 54 2.75 1.83 -4.51
CA LEU A 54 1.56 2.62 -4.75
C LEU A 54 1.57 3.82 -3.82
N ARG A 55 1.13 4.98 -4.30
CA ARG A 55 0.83 6.14 -3.47
C ARG A 55 -0.67 6.29 -3.27
N LEU A 56 -1.09 6.41 -2.01
CA LEU A 56 -2.45 6.76 -1.63
C LEU A 56 -2.52 8.26 -1.41
N GLU A 57 -3.06 8.98 -2.38
CA GLU A 57 -3.29 10.42 -2.30
C GLU A 57 -4.57 10.72 -1.54
N ALA A 58 -4.44 11.30 -0.35
CA ALA A 58 -5.54 11.63 0.53
C ALA A 58 -6.23 12.94 0.13
N ARG A 59 -7.54 12.94 0.35
CA ARG A 59 -8.44 14.07 0.12
C ARG A 59 -9.45 14.19 1.25
N THR A 60 -9.96 15.39 1.46
CA THR A 60 -11.15 15.63 2.28
C THR A 60 -12.36 14.92 1.68
N ALA A 61 -13.45 14.81 2.45
CA ALA A 61 -14.73 14.29 1.94
C ALA A 61 -15.29 15.12 0.77
N GLN A 62 -14.86 16.39 0.66
CA GLN A 62 -15.21 17.34 -0.39
C GLN A 62 -14.27 17.25 -1.61
N GLY A 63 -13.19 16.46 -1.54
CA GLY A 63 -12.26 16.22 -2.65
C GLY A 63 -10.99 17.07 -2.66
N GLU A 64 -10.79 17.93 -1.65
CA GLU A 64 -9.60 18.78 -1.52
C GLU A 64 -8.39 17.94 -1.13
N ARG A 65 -7.21 18.18 -1.74
CA ARG A 65 -5.98 17.42 -1.46
C ARG A 65 -5.44 17.66 -0.06
N LEU A 66 -4.98 16.59 0.60
CA LEU A 66 -4.33 16.62 1.91
C LEU A 66 -2.97 15.90 1.86
N PRO A 67 -1.92 16.51 1.30
CA PRO A 67 -0.63 15.84 1.09
C PRO A 67 -0.04 15.24 2.36
N GLN A 68 -0.16 15.91 3.51
CA GLN A 68 0.31 15.41 4.81
C GLN A 68 -0.34 14.08 5.27
N GLU A 69 -1.46 13.69 4.66
CA GLU A 69 -2.15 12.42 4.91
C GLU A 69 -1.84 11.35 3.85
N ASP A 70 -1.05 11.70 2.82
CA ASP A 70 -0.65 10.76 1.77
C ASP A 70 0.22 9.66 2.37
N LEU A 71 0.01 8.43 1.88
CA LEU A 71 0.78 7.26 2.28
C LEU A 71 1.44 6.61 1.07
N ASP A 72 2.68 6.16 1.25
CA ASP A 72 3.30 5.20 0.36
C ASP A 72 2.98 3.78 0.87
N LEU A 73 2.60 2.92 -0.08
CA LEU A 73 2.28 1.52 0.12
C LEU A 73 3.22 0.68 -0.73
N GLU A 74 4.02 -0.13 -0.07
CA GLU A 74 4.89 -1.11 -0.72
C GLU A 74 4.36 -2.50 -0.44
N ILE A 75 4.18 -3.32 -1.47
CA ILE A 75 3.66 -4.69 -1.37
C ILE A 75 4.74 -5.64 -1.86
N TYR A 76 5.06 -6.62 -1.03
CA TYR A 76 6.05 -7.66 -1.30
C TYR A 76 5.37 -9.03 -1.30
N ARG A 77 5.59 -9.80 -2.36
CA ARG A 77 5.08 -11.17 -2.48
C ARG A 77 6.22 -12.17 -2.37
N SER A 78 6.01 -13.21 -1.55
CA SER A 78 6.91 -14.34 -1.40
C SER A 78 6.09 -15.62 -1.40
N GLY A 79 6.01 -16.30 -2.54
CA GLY A 79 5.06 -17.39 -2.75
C GLY A 79 3.62 -16.91 -2.53
N ASP A 80 2.87 -17.62 -1.68
CA ASP A 80 1.49 -17.29 -1.31
C ASP A 80 1.39 -16.24 -0.20
N ASP A 81 2.52 -15.84 0.40
CA ASP A 81 2.55 -14.85 1.45
C ASP A 81 2.69 -13.43 0.89
N VAL A 82 1.85 -12.53 1.41
CA VAL A 82 1.90 -11.09 1.13
C VAL A 82 2.37 -10.36 2.37
N SER A 83 3.39 -9.53 2.22
CA SER A 83 3.79 -8.54 3.22
C SER A 83 3.66 -7.14 2.64
N LEU A 84 3.50 -6.14 3.49
CA LEU A 84 3.39 -4.76 3.03
C LEU A 84 3.96 -3.77 4.03
N THR A 85 4.35 -2.60 3.52
CA THR A 85 4.73 -1.43 4.29
C THR A 85 3.75 -0.30 4.03
N LEU A 86 3.36 0.43 5.08
CA LEU A 86 2.67 1.71 4.99
C LEU A 86 3.53 2.78 5.69
N SER A 87 3.85 3.85 4.96
CA SER A 87 4.63 4.98 5.46
C SER A 87 3.96 6.29 5.04
N TRP A 88 4.08 7.33 5.87
CA TRP A 88 3.65 8.67 5.47
C TRP A 88 4.63 9.26 4.47
N CYS A 89 4.11 9.85 3.38
CA CYS A 89 4.96 10.50 2.37
C CYS A 89 5.67 11.75 2.92
N HIS A 90 5.12 12.34 3.99
CA HIS A 90 5.64 13.54 4.61
C HIS A 90 5.89 13.31 6.11
N GLY A 91 7.08 13.70 6.55
CA GLY A 91 7.53 13.58 7.92
C GLY A 91 8.35 12.33 8.14
N ASP A 92 9.64 12.40 7.77
CA ASP A 92 10.61 11.29 7.83
C ASP A 92 10.76 10.68 9.24
N GLU A 93 10.36 11.41 10.28
CA GLU A 93 10.38 10.94 11.67
C GLU A 93 9.13 10.13 12.05
N ARG A 94 8.08 10.11 11.22
CA ARG A 94 6.86 9.38 11.55
C ARG A 94 7.12 7.88 11.55
N PRO A 95 6.57 7.13 12.53
CA PRO A 95 6.66 5.68 12.50
C PRO A 95 6.06 5.11 11.22
N LEU A 96 6.64 4.03 10.71
CA LEU A 96 6.12 3.29 9.58
C LEU A 96 5.60 1.92 10.04
N LEU A 97 4.60 1.39 9.33
CA LEU A 97 3.97 0.11 9.64
C LEU A 97 4.46 -0.95 8.67
N TRP A 98 5.12 -1.97 9.19
CA TRP A 98 5.36 -3.22 8.49
C TRP A 98 4.29 -4.25 8.86
N HIS A 99 3.72 -4.94 7.87
CA HIS A 99 2.79 -6.05 8.10
C HIS A 99 3.21 -7.32 7.35
N GLY A 100 4.17 -8.04 7.93
CA GLY A 100 4.43 -9.46 7.63
C GLY A 100 3.37 -10.36 8.30
N LYS A 101 3.79 -11.38 9.06
CA LYS A 101 2.85 -12.24 9.81
C LYS A 101 2.01 -11.47 10.85
N HIS A 102 2.62 -10.49 11.50
CA HIS A 102 1.99 -9.60 12.47
C HIS A 102 2.36 -8.14 12.15
N PRO A 103 1.50 -7.15 12.49
CA PRO A 103 1.85 -5.75 12.36
C PRO A 103 2.99 -5.39 13.31
N VAL A 104 3.95 -4.61 12.82
CA VAL A 104 5.09 -4.08 13.55
C VAL A 104 5.27 -2.62 13.19
N TRP A 105 5.22 -1.75 14.19
CA TRP A 105 5.60 -0.35 14.05
C TRP A 105 7.10 -0.19 14.20
N MET A 106 7.68 0.62 13.33
CA MET A 106 9.09 0.99 13.37
C MET A 106 9.20 2.50 13.40
N ASP A 107 10.10 3.02 14.22
CA ASP A 107 10.44 4.43 14.27
C ASP A 107 11.05 4.87 12.92
N GLY A 108 10.57 5.98 12.37
CA GLY A 108 10.95 6.43 11.02
C GLY A 108 12.43 6.85 10.91
N ALA A 109 12.99 7.39 12.00
CA ALA A 109 14.37 7.87 12.02
C ALA A 109 15.39 6.74 12.26
N THR A 110 15.07 5.78 13.11
CA THR A 110 16.01 4.74 13.57
C THR A 110 15.78 3.38 12.93
N GLY A 111 14.59 3.14 12.36
CA GLY A 111 14.17 1.82 11.87
C GLY A 111 13.94 0.78 12.99
N LEU A 112 14.07 1.17 14.26
CA LEU A 112 13.86 0.28 15.39
C LEU A 112 12.38 0.12 15.69
N ARG A 113 12.00 -1.05 16.23
CA ARG A 113 10.63 -1.31 16.65
C ARG A 113 10.16 -0.26 17.66
N SER A 114 8.97 0.29 17.43
CA SER A 114 8.35 1.30 18.27
C SER A 114 6.93 0.88 18.70
N SER A 115 6.30 1.69 19.55
CA SER A 115 4.89 1.56 19.86
C SER A 115 4.01 2.07 18.73
N CYS A 116 2.79 1.56 18.62
CA CYS A 116 1.77 2.11 17.73
C CYS A 116 1.59 3.61 17.99
N PRO A 117 1.63 4.48 16.95
CA PRO A 117 1.31 5.89 17.10
C PRO A 117 -0.19 6.09 17.40
N ALA A 118 -0.56 7.28 17.84
CA ALA A 118 -1.95 7.59 18.25
C ALA A 118 -2.97 7.36 17.13
N ASP A 119 -2.58 7.59 15.87
CA ASP A 119 -3.37 7.39 14.66
C ASP A 119 -3.02 6.10 13.90
N GLY A 120 -2.34 5.15 14.56
CA GLY A 120 -1.88 3.91 13.93
C GLY A 120 -2.96 2.85 13.72
N LEU A 121 -4.01 2.81 14.55
CA LEU A 121 -5.06 1.79 14.44
C LEU A 121 -5.77 1.76 13.06
N PRO A 122 -6.15 2.90 12.46
CA PRO A 122 -6.61 2.95 11.07
C PRO A 122 -5.65 2.32 10.06
N LEU A 123 -4.34 2.50 10.23
CA LEU A 123 -3.32 1.94 9.33
C LEU A 123 -3.16 0.44 9.53
N GLU A 124 -3.20 -0.07 10.77
CA GLU A 124 -3.23 -1.51 11.02
C GLU A 124 -4.48 -2.17 10.41
N ALA A 125 -5.63 -1.50 10.52
CA ALA A 125 -6.87 -1.97 9.91
C ALA A 125 -6.77 -2.00 8.37
N LEU A 126 -6.20 -0.96 7.78
CA LEU A 126 -5.93 -0.88 6.34
C LEU A 126 -5.00 -2.01 5.89
N ALA A 127 -3.84 -2.15 6.54
CA ALA A 127 -2.84 -3.18 6.24
C ALA A 127 -3.45 -4.59 6.27
N ARG A 128 -4.20 -4.91 7.34
CA ARG A 128 -4.88 -6.20 7.46
C ARG A 128 -5.89 -6.44 6.34
N ARG A 129 -6.64 -5.40 5.95
CA ARG A 129 -7.63 -5.48 4.86
C ARG A 129 -6.96 -5.68 3.50
N LEU A 130 -5.90 -4.93 3.22
CA LEU A 130 -5.13 -5.07 1.98
C LEU A 130 -4.54 -6.47 1.86
N LYS A 131 -3.95 -7.00 2.93
CA LYS A 131 -3.46 -8.39 2.94
C LYS A 131 -4.55 -9.41 2.63
N ALA A 132 -5.75 -9.24 3.18
CA ALA A 132 -6.86 -10.14 2.89
C ALA A 132 -7.32 -10.05 1.41
N LEU A 133 -7.32 -8.85 0.82
CA LEU A 133 -7.68 -8.63 -0.58
C LEU A 133 -6.63 -9.15 -1.57
N LEU A 134 -5.36 -9.20 -1.16
CA LEU A 134 -4.23 -9.56 -2.02
C LEU A 134 -3.86 -11.04 -1.95
N ARG A 135 -4.42 -11.78 -1.00
CA ARG A 135 -4.23 -13.23 -0.92
C ARG A 135 -4.87 -13.88 -2.15
N PRO A 136 -4.20 -14.85 -2.78
CA PRO A 136 -4.84 -15.67 -3.81
C PRO A 136 -6.06 -16.38 -3.21
N ASP A 137 -7.11 -16.53 -4.01
CA ASP A 137 -8.25 -17.37 -3.61
C ASP A 137 -7.73 -18.79 -3.34
N PRO A 138 -8.19 -19.45 -2.27
CA PRO A 138 -7.88 -20.86 -2.09
C PRO A 138 -8.56 -21.65 -3.20
N ASP A 139 -7.78 -22.42 -3.96
CA ASP A 139 -8.26 -23.43 -4.92
C ASP A 139 -9.26 -24.41 -4.28
#